data_AF-A0A4W3GGQ4-F1
#
_entry.id   AF-A0A4W3GGQ4-F1
#
_cell.length_a   1.000
_cell.length_b   1.000
_cell.length_c   1.000
_cell.angle_alpha   90.00
_cell.angle_beta   90.00
_cell.angle_gamma   90.00
#
_symmetry.space_group_name_H-M   'P 1'
#
loop_
_entity.id
_entity.type
_entity.pdbx_description
1 polymer ?
#
loop_
_entity_poly.entity_id
_entity_poly.type
_entity_poly.pdbx_seq_one_letter_code
_entity_poly.pdbx_strand_id
1 'polypeptide(L)'
;MNLEPNDPRWVGAWWLGFLVAGTCVALSSVPYFFFPRELTKEVARDLPSPDPAGKSLFSELKSSQVETQKLSLLQFIKKFPFILWRTLRNPVYLLVVLGQVSMSAVISGLAVFMGKFLEKQFTLTASFANLMLGGVTIPGIVIGTIVGGAIMRRLKITMRGAVVMCVVCILVCASLTSPLLHLGCSTQSIAGINSDLNTSTRTLSPTILLPCSQNCSCDPQAFNPVCASTGLEFVSPCLAGCKSISFTTAQGRVQVREL
;
A
#
# COMPACT_ATOMS: atom_id res chain seq x y z
N MET A 1 -22.12 12.89 -26.46
CA MET A 1 -21.31 12.84 -25.22
C MET A 1 -19.89 12.46 -25.61
N ASN A 2 -19.08 13.43 -26.02
CA ASN A 2 -17.64 13.23 -26.20
C ASN A 2 -16.97 13.75 -24.93
N LEU A 3 -16.40 12.86 -24.12
CA LEU A 3 -15.58 13.26 -22.99
C LEU A 3 -14.22 13.68 -23.53
N GLU A 4 -13.93 14.97 -23.51
CA GLU A 4 -12.60 15.49 -23.84
C GLU A 4 -11.61 15.18 -22.71
N PRO A 5 -10.30 15.11 -22.98
CA PRO A 5 -9.27 14.87 -21.95
C PRO A 5 -9.23 15.90 -20.81
N ASN A 6 -9.84 17.08 -21.02
CA ASN A 6 -9.98 18.14 -20.03
C ASN A 6 -11.27 18.01 -19.18
N ASP A 7 -12.17 17.07 -19.48
CA ASP A 7 -13.34 16.83 -18.66
C ASP A 7 -12.91 16.13 -17.36
N PRO A 8 -13.28 16.63 -16.16
CA PRO A 8 -12.95 16.00 -14.88
C PRO A 8 -13.47 14.55 -14.75
N ARG A 9 -14.37 14.10 -15.63
CA ARG A 9 -14.87 12.72 -15.70
C ARG A 9 -14.01 11.80 -16.57
N TRP A 10 -12.96 12.31 -17.22
CA TRP A 10 -12.06 11.52 -18.04
C TRP A 10 -11.14 10.65 -17.19
N VAL A 11 -11.36 9.33 -17.22
CA VAL A 11 -10.62 8.35 -16.41
C VAL A 11 -9.28 7.93 -17.05
N GLY A 12 -8.97 8.37 -18.27
CA GLY A 12 -7.75 8.01 -18.99
C GLY A 12 -7.61 6.51 -19.28
N ALA A 13 -6.54 6.13 -19.98
CA ALA A 13 -6.27 4.74 -20.37
C ALA A 13 -5.59 3.92 -19.25
N TRP A 14 -6.23 3.83 -18.08
CA TRP A 14 -5.71 3.10 -16.90
C TRP A 14 -5.41 1.62 -17.16
N TRP A 15 -6.11 1.00 -18.12
CA TRP A 15 -5.95 -0.41 -18.49
C TRP A 15 -4.65 -0.72 -19.23
N LEU A 16 -4.00 0.28 -19.84
CA LEU A 16 -2.81 0.08 -20.67
C LEU A 16 -1.65 -0.54 -19.88
N GLY A 17 -1.54 -0.21 -18.59
CA GLY A 17 -0.54 -0.78 -17.69
C GLY A 17 -0.62 -2.30 -17.58
N PHE A 18 -1.84 -2.87 -17.55
CA PHE A 18 -2.02 -4.33 -17.45
C PHE A 18 -1.56 -5.06 -18.72
N LEU A 19 -1.80 -4.47 -19.90
CA LEU A 19 -1.36 -5.07 -21.16
C LEU A 19 0.17 -5.07 -21.29
N VAL A 20 0.81 -3.96 -20.93
CA VAL A 20 2.27 -3.85 -20.96
C VAL A 20 2.90 -4.82 -19.96
N ALA A 21 2.43 -4.83 -18.71
CA ALA A 21 2.94 -5.74 -17.69
C ALA A 21 2.72 -7.22 -18.07
N GLY A 22 1.53 -7.56 -18.55
CA GLY A 22 1.20 -8.92 -19.00
C GLY A 22 2.09 -9.39 -20.15
N THR A 23 2.37 -8.52 -21.12
CA THR A 23 3.26 -8.83 -22.25
C THR A 23 4.70 -9.06 -21.76
N CYS A 24 5.21 -8.21 -20.86
CA CYS A 24 6.55 -8.39 -20.28
C CYS A 24 6.67 -9.72 -19.51
N VAL A 25 5.64 -10.09 -18.72
CA VAL A 25 5.61 -11.37 -18.01
C VAL A 25 5.59 -12.53 -19.00
N ALA A 26 4.78 -12.46 -20.06
CA ALA A 26 4.74 -13.49 -21.09
C ALA A 26 6.10 -13.68 -21.77
N LEU A 27 6.78 -12.58 -22.13
CA LEU A 27 8.15 -12.62 -22.68
C LEU A 27 9.16 -13.22 -21.70
N SER A 28 9.06 -12.88 -20.41
CA SER A 28 9.95 -13.45 -19.38
C SER A 28 9.76 -14.95 -19.16
N SER A 29 8.60 -15.50 -19.54
CA SER A 29 8.30 -16.94 -19.43
C SER A 29 8.95 -17.77 -20.55
N VAL A 30 9.23 -17.16 -21.71
CA VAL A 30 9.85 -17.83 -22.87
C VAL A 30 11.14 -18.59 -22.52
N PRO A 31 12.14 -18.01 -21.81
CA PRO A 31 13.36 -18.74 -21.45
C PRO A 31 13.11 -19.97 -20.57
N TYR A 32 12.03 -20.02 -19.78
CA TYR A 32 11.70 -21.18 -18.96
C TYR A 32 11.29 -22.41 -19.79
N PHE A 33 10.79 -22.22 -21.02
CA PHE A 33 10.49 -23.34 -21.91
C PHE A 33 11.74 -24.07 -22.43
N PHE A 34 12.91 -23.41 -22.39
CA PHE A 34 14.18 -24.02 -22.77
C PHE A 34 14.86 -24.74 -21.61
N PHE A 35 14.34 -24.64 -20.38
CA PHE A 35 14.88 -25.41 -19.25
C PHE A 35 14.51 -26.89 -19.38
N PRO A 36 15.44 -27.81 -19.05
CA PRO A 36 15.17 -29.24 -19.09
C PRO A 36 14.01 -29.57 -18.16
N ARG A 37 13.12 -30.45 -18.64
CA ARG A 37 11.89 -30.86 -17.95
C ARG A 37 12.14 -31.47 -16.57
N GLU A 38 13.34 -31.99 -16.36
CA GLU A 38 13.80 -32.50 -15.08
C GLU A 38 15.21 -31.97 -14.78
N LEU A 39 15.34 -31.26 -13.66
CA LEU A 39 16.63 -30.99 -13.05
C LEU A 39 17.07 -32.27 -12.34
N THR A 40 18.20 -32.85 -12.75
CA THR A 40 18.84 -33.98 -12.06
C THR A 40 18.94 -33.64 -10.58
N LYS A 41 18.25 -34.41 -9.73
CA LYS A 41 18.32 -34.22 -8.28
C LYS A 41 19.77 -34.38 -7.86
N GLU A 42 20.42 -33.28 -7.47
CA GLU A 42 21.71 -33.33 -6.80
C GLU A 42 21.57 -34.19 -5.55
N VAL A 43 21.99 -35.45 -5.65
CA VAL A 43 22.49 -36.21 -4.51
C VAL A 43 23.66 -35.39 -4.01
N ALA A 44 23.46 -34.68 -2.90
CA ALA A 44 24.51 -33.93 -2.24
C ALA A 44 25.65 -34.90 -1.93
N ARG A 45 26.66 -34.95 -2.80
CA ARG A 45 27.95 -35.49 -2.42
C ARG A 45 28.50 -34.52 -1.39
N ASP A 46 28.62 -35.00 -0.16
CA ASP A 46 29.32 -34.35 0.94
C ASP A 46 30.71 -33.89 0.47
N LEU A 47 30.81 -32.66 0.00
CA LEU A 47 32.07 -31.94 0.04
C LEU A 47 32.16 -31.28 1.42
N PRO A 48 33.29 -31.48 2.14
CA PRO A 48 33.46 -30.93 3.48
C PRO A 48 33.60 -29.41 3.38
N SER A 49 32.50 -28.69 3.63
CA SER A 49 32.52 -27.23 3.84
C SER A 49 32.29 -26.89 5.32
N PRO A 50 32.98 -25.87 5.86
CA PRO A 50 33.41 -25.84 7.26
C PRO A 50 32.39 -25.32 8.29
N ASP A 51 31.13 -25.10 7.91
CA ASP A 51 30.15 -24.44 8.79
C ASP A 51 28.92 -25.35 9.08
N PRO A 52 28.72 -25.85 10.32
CA PRO A 52 27.69 -26.84 10.66
C PRO A 52 26.29 -26.28 10.98
N ALA A 53 26.15 -24.98 11.31
CA ALA A 53 24.89 -24.45 11.85
C ALA A 53 23.85 -23.99 10.80
N GLY A 54 24.28 -23.62 9.59
CA GLY A 54 23.37 -23.17 8.52
C GLY A 54 22.79 -24.29 7.66
N LYS A 55 23.42 -25.49 7.70
CA LYS A 55 23.03 -26.63 6.87
C LYS A 55 21.79 -27.35 7.40
N SER A 56 21.61 -27.46 8.73
CA SER A 56 20.52 -28.26 9.32
C SER A 56 19.14 -27.76 8.91
N LEU A 57 18.88 -26.46 9.02
CA LEU A 57 17.57 -25.88 8.74
C LEU A 57 17.22 -25.89 7.24
N PHE A 58 18.19 -25.59 6.38
CA PHE A 58 17.97 -25.61 4.92
C PHE A 58 17.91 -27.05 4.37
N SER A 59 18.69 -27.97 4.93
CA SER A 59 18.65 -29.40 4.64
C SER A 59 17.34 -30.04 5.11
N GLU A 60 16.84 -29.70 6.30
CA GLU A 60 15.54 -30.18 6.80
C GLU A 60 14.37 -29.69 5.94
N LEU A 61 14.39 -28.41 5.52
CA LEU A 61 13.40 -27.85 4.60
C LEU A 61 13.43 -28.55 3.23
N LYS A 62 14.64 -28.78 2.67
CA LYS A 62 14.83 -29.46 1.38
C LYS A 62 14.45 -30.94 1.45
N SER A 63 14.78 -31.63 2.53
CA SER A 63 14.38 -33.02 2.79
C SER A 63 12.86 -33.15 2.89
N SER A 64 12.21 -32.27 3.66
CA SER A 64 10.75 -32.23 3.80
C SER A 64 10.05 -31.91 2.47
N GLN A 65 10.60 -31.02 1.64
CA GLN A 65 10.07 -30.74 0.29
C GLN A 65 10.19 -31.95 -0.65
N VAL A 66 11.32 -32.66 -0.65
CA VAL A 66 11.56 -33.80 -1.55
C VAL A 66 10.72 -35.02 -1.17
N GLU A 67 10.49 -35.25 0.12
CA GLU A 67 9.63 -36.34 0.61
C GLU A 67 8.14 -36.07 0.31
N THR A 68 7.71 -34.81 0.38
CA THR A 68 6.35 -34.38 0.03
C THR A 68 6.04 -34.58 -1.47
N GLN A 69 7.05 -34.42 -2.34
CA GLN A 69 6.88 -34.48 -3.79
C GLN A 69 6.63 -35.91 -4.32
N LYS A 70 6.83 -36.95 -3.51
CA LYS A 70 6.56 -38.36 -3.87
C LYS A 70 5.19 -38.87 -3.40
N LEU A 71 4.41 -38.07 -2.67
CA LEU A 71 3.06 -38.47 -2.23
C LEU A 71 2.01 -38.08 -3.28
N SER A 72 1.11 -39.02 -3.60
CA SER A 72 -0.11 -38.73 -4.35
C SER A 72 -0.83 -37.53 -3.72
N LEU A 73 -1.30 -36.56 -4.53
CA LEU A 73 -1.93 -35.31 -4.07
C LEU A 73 -3.05 -35.54 -3.03
N LEU A 74 -3.73 -36.68 -3.13
CA LEU A 74 -4.79 -37.12 -2.23
C LEU A 74 -4.26 -37.46 -0.82
N GLN A 75 -3.08 -38.07 -0.73
CA GLN A 75 -2.43 -38.34 0.56
C GLN A 75 -1.85 -37.06 1.17
N PHE A 76 -1.42 -36.10 0.35
CA PHE A 76 -0.99 -34.79 0.82
C PHE A 76 -2.16 -34.00 1.43
N ILE A 77 -3.30 -33.90 0.73
CA ILE A 77 -4.51 -33.20 1.21
C ILE A 77 -5.01 -33.80 2.53
N LYS A 78 -4.97 -35.13 2.68
CA LYS A 78 -5.41 -35.80 3.91
C LYS A 78 -4.48 -35.53 5.10
N LYS A 79 -3.17 -35.41 4.87
CA LYS A 79 -2.17 -35.16 5.92
C LYS A 79 -1.99 -33.66 6.22
N PHE A 80 -2.30 -32.79 5.26
CA PHE A 80 -2.15 -31.34 5.35
C PHE A 80 -2.84 -30.69 6.57
N PRO A 81 -4.13 -30.92 6.89
CA PRO A 81 -4.79 -30.24 8.00
C PRO A 81 -4.17 -30.61 9.36
N PHE A 82 -3.70 -31.85 9.52
CA PHE A 82 -3.03 -32.30 10.74
C PHE A 82 -1.68 -31.60 10.93
N ILE A 83 -0.87 -31.53 9.86
CA ILE A 83 0.43 -30.85 9.86
C ILE A 83 0.23 -29.35 10.08
N LEU A 84 -0.73 -28.74 9.38
CA LEU A 84 -1.07 -27.33 9.54
C LEU A 84 -1.47 -27.02 10.99
N TRP A 85 -2.34 -27.84 11.59
CA TRP A 85 -2.76 -27.66 12.97
C TRP A 85 -1.60 -27.79 13.96
N ARG A 86 -0.72 -28.78 13.75
CA ARG A 86 0.49 -28.96 14.57
C ARG A 86 1.43 -27.75 14.46
N THR A 87 1.60 -27.21 13.26
CA THR A 87 2.44 -26.04 13.00
C THR A 87 1.83 -24.77 13.60
N LEU A 88 0.52 -24.55 13.47
CA LEU A 88 -0.18 -23.41 14.06
C LEU A 88 -0.20 -23.44 15.60
N ARG A 89 -0.17 -24.63 16.21
CA ARG A 89 -0.10 -24.80 17.67
C ARG A 89 1.29 -24.48 18.24
N ASN A 90 2.31 -24.29 17.41
CA ASN A 90 3.61 -23.81 17.86
C ASN A 90 3.57 -22.29 18.08
N PRO A 91 3.68 -21.80 19.34
CA PRO A 91 3.51 -20.39 19.65
C PRO A 91 4.57 -19.49 19.01
N VAL A 92 5.79 -20.00 18.80
CA VAL A 92 6.86 -19.24 18.14
C VAL A 92 6.54 -19.02 16.67
N TYR A 93 6.06 -20.05 15.99
CA TYR A 93 5.64 -19.94 14.59
C TYR A 93 4.47 -18.97 14.45
N LEU A 94 3.47 -19.07 15.32
CA LEU A 94 2.31 -18.19 15.31
C LEU A 94 2.70 -16.72 15.50
N LEU A 95 3.62 -16.42 16.43
CA LEU A 95 4.13 -15.06 16.65
C LEU A 95 4.84 -14.50 15.40
N VAL A 96 5.67 -15.32 14.75
CA VAL A 96 6.37 -14.92 13.52
C VAL A 96 5.38 -14.64 12.39
N VAL A 97 4.37 -15.49 12.21
CA VAL A 97 3.33 -15.29 11.19
C VAL A 97 2.50 -14.04 11.47
N LEU A 98 2.08 -13.84 12.73
CA LEU A 98 1.32 -12.65 13.11
C LEU A 98 2.11 -11.36 12.85
N GLY A 99 3.41 -11.37 13.17
CA GLY A 99 4.33 -10.27 12.85
C GLY A 99 4.46 -10.03 11.34
N GLN A 100 4.53 -11.09 10.54
CA GLN A 100 4.58 -10.94 9.08
C GLN A 100 3.27 -10.40 8.49
N VAL A 101 2.13 -10.83 9.03
CA VAL A 101 0.82 -10.33 8.62
C VAL A 101 0.67 -8.85 8.98
N SER A 102 1.08 -8.44 10.18
CA SER A 102 1.00 -7.03 10.58
C SER A 102 1.89 -6.14 9.71
N MET A 103 3.12 -6.57 9.42
CA MET A 103 4.02 -5.86 8.50
C MET A 103 3.44 -5.76 7.08
N SER A 104 2.82 -6.84 6.59
CA SER A 104 2.18 -6.86 5.27
C SER A 104 0.97 -5.93 5.19
N ALA A 105 0.19 -5.84 6.28
CA ALA A 105 -0.95 -4.93 6.37
C ALA A 105 -0.50 -3.46 6.30
N VAL A 106 0.57 -3.09 7.00
CA VAL A 106 1.16 -1.74 6.94
C VAL A 106 1.63 -1.41 5.53
N ILE A 107 2.39 -2.31 4.89
CA ILE A 107 2.89 -2.11 3.52
C ILE A 107 1.72 -1.94 2.55
N SER A 108 0.68 -2.76 2.67
CA SER A 108 -0.51 -2.68 1.81
C SER A 108 -1.26 -1.36 1.99
N GLY A 109 -1.45 -0.92 3.24
CA GLY A 109 -2.07 0.38 3.53
C GLY A 109 -1.28 1.55 2.95
N LEU A 110 0.05 1.56 3.14
CA LEU A 110 0.92 2.59 2.56
C LEU A 110 0.88 2.54 1.03
N ALA A 111 0.95 1.36 0.41
CA ALA A 111 0.93 1.24 -1.05
C ALA A 111 -0.36 1.80 -1.67
N VAL A 112 -1.51 1.57 -1.05
CA VAL A 112 -2.81 2.02 -1.56
C VAL A 112 -3.06 3.50 -1.29
N PHE A 113 -2.77 3.97 -0.08
CA PHE A 113 -3.18 5.31 0.36
C PHE A 113 -2.08 6.37 0.21
N MET A 114 -0.81 6.00 0.19
CA MET A 114 0.29 6.99 0.17
C MET A 114 0.28 7.84 -1.09
N GLY A 115 0.06 7.24 -2.27
CA GLY A 115 -0.03 8.00 -3.52
C GLY A 115 -1.12 9.07 -3.46
N LYS A 116 -2.32 8.67 -2.98
CA LYS A 116 -3.45 9.60 -2.79
C LYS A 116 -3.20 10.65 -1.73
N PHE A 117 -2.51 10.28 -0.66
CA PHE A 117 -2.09 11.23 0.36
C PHE A 117 -1.17 12.31 -0.22
N LEU A 118 -0.16 11.91 -1.01
CA LEU A 118 0.75 12.84 -1.68
C LEU A 118 0.04 13.73 -2.70
N GLU A 119 -0.88 13.16 -3.49
CA GLU A 119 -1.73 13.93 -4.41
C GLU A 119 -2.52 15.02 -3.68
N LYS A 120 -3.09 14.70 -2.51
CA LYS A 120 -3.98 15.60 -1.77
C LYS A 120 -3.23 16.63 -0.92
N GLN A 121 -2.17 16.23 -0.22
CA GLN A 121 -1.43 17.11 0.67
C GLN A 121 -0.44 18.01 -0.06
N PHE A 122 0.25 17.49 -1.08
CA PHE A 122 1.28 18.23 -1.81
C PHE A 122 0.80 18.74 -3.18
N THR A 123 -0.49 18.55 -3.50
CA THR A 123 -1.09 18.96 -4.78
C THR A 123 -0.32 18.43 -6.01
N LEU A 124 0.29 17.26 -5.87
CA LEU A 124 1.05 16.60 -6.93
C LEU A 124 0.11 15.89 -7.91
N THR A 125 0.54 15.75 -9.15
CA THR A 125 -0.19 14.93 -10.13
C THR A 125 -0.12 13.46 -9.74
N ALA A 126 -1.19 12.71 -10.02
CA ALA A 126 -1.27 11.27 -9.72
C ALA A 126 -0.10 10.48 -10.34
N SER A 127 0.33 10.84 -11.55
CA SER A 127 1.45 10.19 -12.22
C SER A 127 2.78 10.43 -11.50
N PHE A 128 3.07 11.67 -11.10
CA PHE A 128 4.32 12.01 -10.43
C PHE A 128 4.40 11.40 -9.03
N ALA A 129 3.30 11.44 -8.26
CA ALA A 129 3.24 10.84 -6.93
C ALA A 129 3.50 9.32 -6.98
N ASN A 130 2.85 8.61 -7.91
CA ASN A 130 3.04 7.18 -8.08
C ASN A 130 4.42 6.82 -8.63
N LEU A 131 5.00 7.64 -9.51
CA LEU A 131 6.36 7.46 -10.01
C LEU A 131 7.40 7.63 -8.90
N MET A 132 7.24 8.63 -8.02
CA MET A 132 8.11 8.81 -6.85
C MET A 132 7.98 7.66 -5.87
N LEU A 133 6.75 7.22 -5.59
CA LEU A 133 6.51 6.08 -4.70
C LEU A 133 7.21 4.83 -5.23
N GLY A 134 6.93 4.42 -6.48
CA GLY A 134 7.54 3.23 -7.08
C GLY A 134 9.06 3.38 -7.28
N GLY A 135 9.51 4.55 -7.74
CA GLY A 135 10.91 4.82 -8.04
C GLY A 135 11.82 4.86 -6.81
N VAL A 136 11.32 5.23 -5.64
CA VAL A 136 12.11 5.26 -4.40
C VAL A 136 11.94 3.97 -3.59
N THR A 137 10.72 3.45 -3.46
CA THR A 137 10.48 2.27 -2.61
C THR A 137 11.05 0.98 -3.20
N ILE A 138 10.91 0.75 -4.51
CA ILE A 138 11.37 -0.51 -5.14
C ILE A 138 12.89 -0.66 -5.00
N PRO A 139 13.73 0.34 -5.39
CA PRO A 139 15.17 0.24 -5.18
C PRO A 139 15.54 0.15 -3.69
N GLY A 140 14.80 0.86 -2.81
CA GLY A 140 15.00 0.77 -1.37
C GLY A 140 14.83 -0.66 -0.83
N ILE A 141 13.80 -1.38 -1.28
CA ILE A 141 13.57 -2.79 -0.91
C ILE A 141 14.73 -3.67 -1.40
N VAL A 142 15.18 -3.49 -2.65
CA VAL A 142 16.28 -4.27 -3.24
C VAL A 142 17.59 -4.03 -2.47
N ILE A 143 17.93 -2.78 -2.20
CA ILE A 143 19.14 -2.44 -1.44
C ILE A 143 19.05 -3.00 -0.03
N GLY A 144 17.91 -2.85 0.65
CA GLY A 144 17.69 -3.36 2.00
C GLY A 144 17.82 -4.88 2.09
N THR A 145 17.28 -5.62 1.12
CA THR A 145 17.42 -7.09 1.07
C THR A 145 18.86 -7.54 0.82
N ILE A 146 19.58 -6.89 -0.11
CA ILE A 146 20.99 -7.20 -0.40
C ILE A 146 21.86 -6.90 0.83
N VAL A 147 21.71 -5.72 1.44
CA VAL A 147 22.49 -5.30 2.60
C VAL A 147 22.17 -6.20 3.80
N GLY A 148 20.90 -6.50 4.07
CA GLY A 148 20.50 -7.41 5.15
C GLY A 148 21.09 -8.82 4.98
N GLY A 149 21.07 -9.36 3.76
CA GLY A 149 21.71 -10.64 3.44
C GLY A 149 23.23 -10.59 3.57
N ALA A 150 23.86 -9.51 3.12
CA ALA A 150 25.31 -9.31 3.25
C ALA A 150 25.75 -9.23 4.72
N ILE A 151 25.02 -8.49 5.56
CA ILE A 151 25.25 -8.39 7.00
C ILE A 151 25.16 -9.77 7.64
N MET A 152 24.10 -10.52 7.36
CA MET A 152 23.89 -11.86 7.91
C MET A 152 25.01 -12.83 7.52
N ARG A 153 25.46 -12.77 6.26
CA ARG A 153 26.56 -13.60 5.74
C ARG A 153 27.93 -13.22 6.30
N ARG A 154 28.22 -11.91 6.41
CA ARG A 154 29.54 -11.41 6.84
C ARG A 154 29.74 -11.55 8.34
N LEU A 155 28.72 -11.30 9.15
CA LEU A 155 28.81 -11.33 10.61
C LEU A 155 28.53 -12.71 11.22
N LYS A 156 28.26 -13.74 10.40
CA LYS A 156 27.90 -15.10 10.85
C LYS A 156 26.89 -15.09 12.01
N ILE A 157 25.83 -14.29 11.84
CA ILE A 157 24.89 -13.99 12.94
C ILE A 157 24.14 -15.25 13.37
N THR A 158 24.12 -15.54 14.67
CA THR A 158 23.32 -16.63 15.24
C THR A 158 21.83 -16.27 15.25
N MET A 159 20.93 -17.26 15.31
CA MET A 159 19.47 -17.03 15.26
C MET A 159 18.99 -15.98 16.28
N ARG A 160 19.57 -15.97 17.49
CA ARG A 160 19.28 -14.93 18.51
C ARG A 160 19.73 -13.54 18.07
N GLY A 161 20.93 -13.43 17.50
CA GLY A 161 21.44 -12.17 16.96
C GLY A 161 20.58 -11.63 15.81
N ALA A 162 20.04 -12.50 14.96
CA ALA A 162 19.18 -12.09 13.84
C ALA A 162 17.86 -11.47 14.34
N VAL A 163 17.26 -12.05 15.38
CA VAL A 163 16.06 -11.49 16.02
C VAL A 163 16.35 -10.15 16.68
N VAL A 164 17.48 -10.01 17.40
CA VAL A 164 17.88 -8.74 18.02
C VAL A 164 18.11 -7.66 16.96
N MET A 165 18.81 -7.97 15.87
CA MET A 165 19.00 -7.04 14.75
C MET A 165 17.67 -6.59 14.15
N CYS A 166 16.72 -7.51 13.96
CA CYS A 166 15.38 -7.18 13.46
C CYS A 166 14.65 -6.21 14.40
N VAL A 167 14.66 -6.48 15.71
CA VAL A 167 14.04 -5.60 16.72
C VAL A 167 14.70 -4.22 16.73
N VAL A 168 16.03 -4.15 16.69
CA VAL A 168 16.76 -2.87 16.62
C VAL A 168 16.39 -2.10 15.36
N CYS A 169 16.35 -2.74 14.19
CA CYS A 169 15.94 -2.10 12.95
C CYS A 169 14.51 -1.55 13.03
N ILE A 170 13.57 -2.29 13.60
CA ILE A 170 12.17 -1.83 13.78
C ILE A 170 12.13 -0.60 14.70
N LEU A 171 12.86 -0.64 15.82
CA LEU A 171 12.92 0.48 16.76
C LEU A 171 13.51 1.74 16.09
N VAL A 172 14.61 1.59 15.35
CA VAL A 172 15.22 2.70 14.59
C VAL A 172 14.24 3.28 13.56
N CYS A 173 13.54 2.42 12.81
CA CYS A 173 12.54 2.87 11.83
C CYS A 173 11.38 3.61 12.51
N ALA A 174 10.89 3.11 13.65
CA ALA A 174 9.85 3.77 14.43
C ALA A 174 10.31 5.14 14.91
N SER A 175 11.51 5.26 15.47
CA SER A 175 12.09 6.52 15.93
C SER A 175 12.28 7.54 14.79
N LEU A 176 12.72 7.09 13.61
CA LEU A 176 12.86 7.95 12.43
C LEU A 176 11.50 8.42 11.89
N THR A 177 10.44 7.63 12.09
CA THR A 177 9.09 7.96 11.61
C THR A 177 8.32 8.84 12.60
N SER A 178 8.63 8.77 13.90
CA SER A 178 8.02 9.62 14.94
C SER A 178 7.92 11.11 14.62
N PRO A 179 8.96 11.82 14.12
CA PRO A 179 8.83 13.24 13.79
C PRO A 179 7.81 13.51 12.69
N LEU A 180 7.56 12.57 11.76
CA LEU A 180 6.52 12.75 10.74
C LEU A 180 5.11 12.79 11.34
N LEU A 181 4.87 12.17 12.51
CA LEU A 181 3.58 12.27 13.20
C LEU A 181 3.33 13.68 13.76
N HIS A 182 4.39 14.45 13.98
CA HIS A 182 4.30 15.83 14.46
C HIS A 182 4.30 16.86 13.34
N LEU A 183 4.65 16.47 12.10
CA LEU A 183 4.45 17.30 10.92
C LEU A 183 2.98 17.19 10.47
N GLY A 184 2.10 17.92 11.14
CA GLY A 184 0.70 18.09 10.73
C GLY A 184 0.48 19.41 10.01
N CYS A 185 -0.28 19.39 8.91
CA CYS A 185 -0.94 20.59 8.40
C CYS A 185 -2.26 20.80 9.14
N SER A 186 -2.72 22.06 9.24
CA SER A 186 -4.05 22.34 9.78
C SER A 186 -5.10 21.59 8.96
N THR A 187 -5.90 20.75 9.61
CA THR A 187 -7.01 20.06 8.95
C THR A 187 -7.96 21.10 8.34
N GLN A 188 -8.28 20.94 7.06
CA GLN A 188 -9.17 21.85 6.34
C GLN A 188 -10.58 21.80 6.95
N SER A 189 -11.16 22.96 7.27
CA SER A 189 -12.48 23.05 7.87
C SER A 189 -13.56 22.88 6.81
N ILE A 190 -14.32 21.79 6.91
CA ILE A 190 -15.44 21.49 6.02
C ILE A 190 -16.72 21.97 6.70
N ALA A 191 -17.45 22.83 6.01
CA ALA A 191 -18.73 23.37 6.47
C ALA A 191 -19.73 22.23 6.74
N GLY A 192 -20.22 22.16 7.98
CA GLY A 192 -21.21 21.20 8.44
C GLY A 192 -20.68 19.79 8.80
N ILE A 193 -19.35 19.60 8.80
CA ILE A 193 -18.72 18.35 9.28
C ILE A 193 -17.70 18.67 10.38
N ASN A 194 -16.81 19.63 10.14
CA ASN A 194 -15.71 19.97 11.06
C ASN A 194 -15.79 21.42 11.59
N SER A 195 -16.78 22.21 11.16
CA SER A 195 -16.89 23.64 11.50
C SER A 195 -17.66 23.96 12.80
N ASP A 196 -18.33 22.98 13.42
CA ASP A 196 -19.33 23.26 14.48
C ASP A 196 -18.84 22.97 15.92
N LEU A 197 -17.53 23.01 16.16
CA LEU A 197 -16.98 22.86 17.53
C LEU A 197 -16.81 24.21 18.26
N ASN A 198 -17.69 25.19 18.01
CA ASN A 198 -17.73 26.39 18.87
C ASN A 198 -19.11 27.04 19.03
N THR A 199 -20.19 26.33 18.70
CA THR A 199 -21.54 26.79 19.02
C THR A 199 -22.30 25.65 19.68
N SER A 200 -22.46 25.78 21.00
CA SER A 200 -23.37 24.97 21.80
C SER A 200 -24.75 24.95 21.16
N THR A 201 -25.10 23.89 20.44
CA THR A 201 -26.46 23.33 20.30
C THR A 201 -26.36 22.05 19.47
N ARG A 202 -26.16 20.95 20.20
CA ARG A 202 -26.17 19.58 19.66
C ARG A 202 -27.60 19.18 19.32
N THR A 203 -28.07 19.53 18.13
CA THR A 203 -29.21 18.86 17.49
C THR A 203 -28.76 18.30 16.15
N LEU A 204 -28.53 16.99 16.11
CA LEU A 204 -28.41 16.21 14.88
C LEU A 204 -29.59 16.56 13.96
N SER A 205 -29.33 17.28 12.87
CA SER A 205 -30.23 17.37 11.73
C SER A 205 -29.39 17.38 10.46
N PRO A 206 -29.75 16.58 9.44
CA PRO A 206 -28.91 16.30 8.28
C PRO A 206 -28.85 17.47 7.27
N THR A 207 -29.44 18.61 7.63
CA THR A 207 -29.53 19.79 6.79
C THR A 207 -28.97 20.96 7.58
N ILE A 208 -27.64 21.07 7.63
CA ILE A 208 -27.00 22.29 8.08
C ILE A 208 -27.32 23.33 7.01
N LEU A 209 -28.39 24.08 7.27
CA LEU A 209 -28.86 25.16 6.43
C LEU A 209 -27.90 26.33 6.64
N LEU A 210 -26.73 26.27 5.98
CA LEU A 210 -25.80 27.40 6.00
C LEU A 210 -26.54 28.67 5.55
N PRO A 211 -26.29 29.83 6.17
CA PRO A 211 -27.01 31.06 5.87
C PRO A 211 -26.98 31.43 4.37
N CYS A 212 -25.94 31.01 3.64
CA CYS A 212 -25.83 31.20 2.19
C CYS A 212 -26.70 30.24 1.34
N SER A 213 -27.07 29.06 1.85
CA SER A 213 -27.83 28.05 1.11
C SER A 213 -29.34 28.06 1.41
N GLN A 214 -29.80 28.91 2.34
CA GLN A 214 -31.20 28.96 2.80
C GLN A 214 -32.21 29.22 1.68
N ASN A 215 -31.79 29.86 0.58
CA ASN A 215 -32.66 30.19 -0.54
C ASN A 215 -32.38 29.35 -1.80
N CYS A 216 -31.67 28.21 -1.64
CA CYS A 216 -31.31 27.31 -2.73
C CYS A 216 -31.85 25.90 -2.48
N SER A 217 -32.60 25.34 -3.43
CA SER A 217 -33.04 23.94 -3.40
C SER A 217 -31.93 23.02 -3.93
N CYS A 218 -30.87 22.84 -3.13
CA CYS A 218 -29.70 22.05 -3.52
C CYS A 218 -29.98 20.54 -3.49
N ASP A 219 -29.46 19.81 -4.48
CA ASP A 219 -29.46 18.35 -4.48
C ASP A 219 -28.47 17.80 -3.44
N PRO A 220 -28.91 16.99 -2.45
CA PRO A 220 -28.02 16.42 -1.43
C PRO A 220 -27.01 15.41 -1.98
N GLN A 221 -27.18 14.91 -3.20
CA GLN A 221 -26.24 13.97 -3.86
C GLN A 221 -25.16 14.68 -4.70
N ALA A 222 -25.28 15.99 -4.92
CA ALA A 222 -24.32 16.73 -5.74
C ALA A 222 -22.98 16.91 -4.99
N PHE A 223 -21.90 16.38 -5.57
CA PHE A 223 -20.55 16.45 -5.01
C PHE A 223 -19.57 17.13 -5.97
N ASN A 224 -19.19 18.36 -5.64
CA ASN A 224 -18.15 19.11 -6.34
C ASN A 224 -17.55 20.14 -5.36
N PRO A 225 -16.55 19.74 -4.57
CA PRO A 225 -16.10 20.56 -3.46
C PRO A 225 -15.47 21.86 -3.93
N VAL A 226 -15.82 22.96 -3.25
CA VAL A 226 -15.30 24.30 -3.52
C VAL A 226 -14.76 24.91 -2.24
N CYS A 227 -13.70 25.70 -2.37
CA CYS A 227 -13.09 26.41 -1.25
C CYS A 227 -13.46 27.89 -1.31
N ALA A 228 -14.03 28.43 -0.24
CA ALA A 228 -14.28 29.85 -0.13
C ALA A 228 -13.00 30.62 0.19
N SER A 229 -12.98 31.93 -0.07
CA SER A 229 -11.87 32.83 0.27
C SER A 229 -11.54 32.86 1.78
N THR A 230 -12.49 32.44 2.62
CA THR A 230 -12.35 32.29 4.08
C THR A 230 -11.63 31.00 4.50
N GLY A 231 -11.25 30.12 3.56
CA GLY A 231 -10.59 28.84 3.83
C GLY A 231 -11.54 27.70 4.23
N LEU A 232 -12.85 27.96 4.22
CA LEU A 232 -13.91 26.97 4.46
C LEU A 232 -14.23 26.19 3.17
N GLU A 233 -14.26 24.87 3.25
CA GLU A 233 -14.61 23.98 2.15
C GLU A 233 -16.09 23.58 2.20
N PHE A 234 -16.76 23.64 1.05
CA PHE A 234 -18.17 23.28 0.88
C PHE A 234 -18.28 22.05 -0.01
N VAL A 235 -19.20 21.14 0.30
CA VAL A 235 -19.42 19.86 -0.42
C VAL A 235 -19.87 20.08 -1.87
N SER A 236 -20.60 21.17 -2.14
CA SER A 236 -21.05 21.54 -3.48
C SER A 236 -21.10 23.07 -3.65
N PRO A 237 -21.04 23.59 -4.90
CA PRO A 237 -21.14 25.02 -5.16
C PRO A 237 -22.51 25.60 -4.74
N CYS A 238 -23.57 24.79 -4.82
CA CYS A 238 -24.91 25.18 -4.39
C CYS A 238 -24.97 25.39 -2.86
N LEU A 239 -24.34 24.49 -2.09
CA LEU A 239 -24.22 24.64 -0.64
C LEU A 239 -23.36 25.84 -0.23
N ALA A 240 -22.49 26.32 -1.13
CA ALA A 240 -21.74 27.57 -0.97
C ALA A 240 -22.57 28.83 -1.30
N GLY A 241 -23.77 28.69 -1.89
CA GLY A 241 -24.64 29.82 -2.28
C GLY A 241 -24.48 30.28 -3.73
N CYS A 242 -23.65 29.61 -4.54
CA CYS A 242 -23.38 30.02 -5.91
C CYS A 242 -24.59 29.75 -6.83
N LYS A 243 -25.07 30.79 -7.53
CA LYS A 243 -26.21 30.72 -8.47
C LYS A 243 -25.83 30.33 -9.90
N SER A 244 -24.57 30.54 -10.29
CA SER A 244 -24.04 30.22 -11.61
C SER A 244 -22.62 29.71 -11.52
N ILE A 245 -22.25 28.77 -12.39
CA ILE A 245 -20.90 28.18 -12.44
C ILE A 245 -20.30 28.54 -13.80
N SER A 246 -19.21 29.29 -13.80
CA SER A 246 -18.37 29.48 -15.00
C SER A 246 -17.11 28.65 -14.86
N PHE A 247 -16.74 27.89 -15.90
CA PHE A 247 -15.51 27.09 -15.92
C PHE A 247 -14.40 27.89 -16.60
N THR A 248 -13.53 28.54 -15.82
CA THR A 248 -12.31 29.15 -16.38
C THR A 248 -11.13 28.21 -16.19
N THR A 249 -10.66 27.60 -17.28
CA THR A 249 -9.50 26.71 -17.28
C THR A 249 -8.20 27.53 -17.23
N ALA A 250 -7.85 28.03 -16.05
CA ALA A 250 -6.50 28.51 -15.78
C ALA A 250 -5.80 27.46 -14.90
N GLN A 251 -4.75 26.82 -15.43
CA GLN A 251 -3.88 25.89 -14.69
C GLN A 251 -4.60 24.69 -14.03
N GLY A 252 -5.51 24.03 -14.74
CA GLY A 252 -6.13 22.79 -14.27
C GLY A 252 -7.02 22.93 -13.03
N ARG A 253 -7.39 24.16 -12.65
CA ARG A 253 -8.37 24.45 -11.59
C ARG A 253 -9.64 25.00 -12.21
N VAL A 254 -10.77 24.40 -11.87
CA VAL A 254 -12.09 24.98 -12.14
C VAL A 254 -12.32 26.09 -11.12
N GLN A 255 -12.25 27.34 -11.57
CA GLN A 255 -12.57 28.51 -10.76
C GLN A 255 -14.06 28.81 -10.87
N VAL A 256 -14.83 28.53 -9.81
CA VAL A 256 -16.25 28.93 -9.74
C VAL A 256 -16.29 30.41 -9.36
N ARG A 257 -16.81 31.27 -10.24
CA ARG A 257 -16.98 32.70 -9.98
C ARG A 257 -18.47 33.01 -9.82
N GLU A 258 -18.83 33.68 -8.73
CA GLU A 258 -20.16 34.29 -8.57
C GLU A 258 -20.31 35.46 -9.55
N LEU A 259 -21.45 35.53 -10.22
CA LEU A 259 -21.90 36.73 -10.96
C LEU A 259 -22.87 37.51 -10.08
#